data_AF-A0A3M1VX95-F1
#
_entry.id   AF-A0A3M1VX95-F1
#
_cell.length_a   1.000
_cell.length_b   1.000
_cell.length_c   1.000
_cell.angle_alpha   90.00
_cell.angle_beta   90.00
_cell.angle_gamma   90.00
#
_symmetry.space_group_name_H-M   'P 1'
#
loop_
_entity.id
_entity.type
_entity.pdbx_description
1 polymer ?
#
loop_
_entity_poly.entity_id
_entity_poly.type
_entity_poly.pdbx_seq_one_letter_code
_entity_poly.pdbx_strand_id
1 'polypeptide(L)'
;MNEVRPGSWSELLEVLFEGSWQPSLQRFRSPYAFRGLSDASYRLETTLMRLASRAVGVERHLLRNFRKYAHRDVVERDSIWNWLAVA
;
A
#
# COMPACT_ATOMS: atom_id res chain seq x y z
N MET A 1 18.65 -2.81 -8.63
CA MET A 1 17.64 -3.45 -7.76
C MET A 1 17.50 -4.87 -8.26
N ASN A 2 17.83 -5.88 -7.45
CA ASN A 2 17.73 -7.27 -7.89
C ASN A 2 16.26 -7.68 -7.88
N GLU A 3 15.70 -7.97 -9.06
CA GLU A 3 14.38 -8.56 -9.20
C GLU A 3 14.49 -10.07 -8.97
N VAL A 4 13.68 -10.62 -8.05
CA VAL A 4 13.57 -12.06 -7.80
C VAL A 4 12.19 -12.51 -8.29
N ARG A 5 12.16 -13.56 -9.12
CA ARG A 5 10.92 -14.14 -9.68
C ARG A 5 10.81 -15.60 -9.25
N PRO A 6 10.06 -15.90 -8.17
CA PRO A 6 9.88 -17.28 -7.72
C PRO A 6 9.16 -18.11 -8.79
N GLY A 7 9.67 -19.32 -9.07
CA GLY A 7 9.09 -20.27 -10.01
C GLY A 7 8.02 -21.19 -9.39
N SER A 8 7.87 -21.18 -8.07
CA SER A 8 6.90 -22.00 -7.35
C SER A 8 6.30 -21.29 -6.14
N TRP A 9 5.18 -21.82 -5.63
CA TRP A 9 4.56 -21.32 -4.41
C TRP A 9 5.47 -21.46 -3.18
N SER A 10 6.21 -22.57 -3.06
CA SER A 10 7.14 -22.79 -1.94
C SER A 10 8.30 -21.81 -1.98
N GLU A 11 8.89 -21.58 -3.15
CA GLU A 11 9.97 -20.60 -3.32
C GLU A 11 9.49 -19.18 -3.00
N LEU A 12 8.26 -18.82 -3.37
CA LEU A 12 7.67 -17.53 -2.97
C LEU A 12 7.61 -17.39 -1.44
N LEU A 13 7.17 -18.43 -0.72
CA LEU A 13 7.13 -18.41 0.74
C LEU A 13 8.54 -18.29 1.34
N GLU A 14 9.53 -19.02 0.82
CA GLU A 14 10.91 -18.90 1.28
C GLU A 14 11.44 -17.47 1.13
N VAL A 15 11.20 -16.83 -0.02
CA VAL A 15 11.63 -15.44 -0.27
C VAL A 15 10.87 -14.45 0.63
N LEU A 16 9.56 -14.60 0.82
CA LEU A 16 8.77 -13.68 1.66
C LEU A 16 9.13 -13.76 3.15
N PHE A 17 9.52 -14.94 3.62
CA PHE A 17 9.88 -15.19 5.01
C PHE A 17 11.38 -15.16 5.27
N GLU A 18 12.20 -14.83 4.27
CA GLU A 18 13.64 -14.67 4.43
C GLU A 18 13.96 -13.67 5.54
N GLY A 19 14.82 -14.07 6.49
CA GLY A 19 15.21 -13.23 7.62
C GLY A 19 14.07 -12.91 8.61
N SER A 20 12.90 -13.55 8.51
CA SER A 20 11.77 -13.25 9.39
C SER A 20 11.88 -13.88 10.77
N TRP A 21 12.68 -14.93 10.97
CA TRP A 21 12.89 -15.53 12.29
C TRP A 21 13.62 -14.55 13.23
N GLN A 22 13.01 -14.27 14.39
CA GLN A 22 13.61 -13.45 15.45
C GLN A 22 13.92 -14.33 16.66
N PRO A 23 15.19 -14.74 16.87
CA PRO A 23 15.58 -15.63 17.97
C PRO A 23 15.21 -15.08 19.35
N SER A 24 15.33 -13.77 19.56
CA SER A 24 15.03 -13.10 20.83
C SER A 24 13.54 -13.15 21.20
N LEU A 25 12.66 -13.19 20.20
CA LEU A 25 11.20 -13.23 20.39
C LEU A 25 10.61 -14.63 20.17
N GLN A 26 11.45 -15.59 19.77
CA GLN A 26 11.10 -16.96 19.39
C GLN A 26 9.90 -17.03 18.42
N ARG A 27 9.86 -16.13 17.44
CA ARG A 27 8.76 -16.06 16.47
C ARG A 27 9.21 -15.51 15.13
N PHE A 28 8.43 -15.80 14.09
CA PHE A 28 8.58 -15.20 12.77
C PHE A 28 7.91 -13.82 12.73
N ARG A 29 8.69 -12.78 12.44
CA ARG A 29 8.25 -11.42 12.23
C ARG A 29 9.18 -10.75 11.22
N SER A 30 8.73 -10.70 9.97
CA SER A 30 9.43 -9.96 8.91
C SER A 30 9.51 -8.47 9.25
N PRO A 31 10.66 -7.81 9.06
CA PRO A 31 10.78 -6.35 9.19
C PRO A 31 10.26 -5.60 7.97
N TYR A 32 9.77 -6.31 6.93
CA TYR A 32 9.33 -5.73 5.68
C TYR A 32 7.81 -5.64 5.58
N ALA A 33 7.34 -4.62 4.89
CA ALA A 33 5.96 -4.54 4.41
C ALA A 33 5.92 -4.91 2.93
N PHE A 34 5.07 -5.87 2.58
CA PHE A 34 4.87 -6.29 1.19
C PHE A 34 3.64 -5.61 0.61
N ARG A 35 3.70 -5.25 -0.67
CA ARG A 35 2.55 -4.78 -1.43
C ARG A 35 2.40 -5.63 -2.69
N GLY A 36 1.20 -6.15 -2.90
CA GLY A 36 0.82 -6.90 -4.09
C GLY A 36 -0.17 -6.12 -4.95
N LEU A 37 -0.36 -6.59 -6.17
CA LEU A 37 -1.39 -6.13 -7.10
C LEU A 37 -2.19 -7.33 -7.59
N SER A 38 -3.41 -7.09 -8.07
CA SER A 38 -4.29 -8.15 -8.57
C SER A 38 -3.87 -8.70 -9.94
N ASP A 39 -3.00 -7.99 -10.66
CA ASP A 39 -2.53 -8.38 -11.99
C ASP A 39 -0.99 -8.24 -12.05
N ALA A 40 -0.32 -9.28 -12.56
CA ALA A 40 1.14 -9.33 -12.66
C ALA A 40 1.71 -8.40 -13.75
N SER A 41 0.90 -7.96 -14.71
CA SER A 41 1.28 -6.98 -15.73
C SER A 41 1.30 -5.55 -15.20
N TYR A 42 0.67 -5.29 -14.05
CA TYR A 42 0.66 -3.96 -13.46
C TYR A 42 2.02 -3.61 -12.90
N ARG A 43 2.47 -2.39 -13.23
CA ARG A 43 3.59 -1.78 -12.53
C ARG A 43 3.22 -1.60 -11.07
N LEU A 44 4.22 -1.79 -10.22
CA LEU A 44 4.19 -1.52 -8.79
C LEU A 44 4.10 -0.01 -8.53
N GLU A 45 3.00 0.60 -8.95
CA GLU A 45 2.61 2.00 -8.76
C GLU A 45 1.27 2.05 -8.03
N THR A 46 0.91 3.19 -7.44
CA THR A 46 -0.42 3.33 -6.82
C THR A 46 -1.51 3.29 -7.89
N THR A 47 -2.73 2.90 -7.51
CA THR A 47 -3.86 2.87 -8.46
C THR A 47 -4.08 4.24 -9.12
N LEU A 48 -3.91 5.34 -8.38
CA LEU A 48 -4.01 6.69 -8.92
C LEU A 48 -2.94 6.99 -9.99
N MET A 49 -1.70 6.56 -9.76
CA MET A 49 -0.61 6.69 -10.74
C MET A 49 -0.86 5.89 -12.01
N ARG A 50 -1.43 4.68 -11.88
CA ARG A 50 -1.79 3.86 -13.05
C ARG A 50 -2.97 4.42 -13.84
N LEU A 51 -3.94 5.05 -13.18
CA LEU A 51 -5.13 5.63 -13.82
C LEU A 51 -4.86 6.99 -14.47
N ALA A 52 -3.90 7.76 -13.98
CA ALA A 52 -3.66 9.12 -14.42
C ALA A 52 -2.18 9.37 -14.73
N SER A 53 -1.87 9.63 -15.99
CA SER A 53 -0.55 10.12 -16.43
C SER A 53 -0.16 11.46 -15.78
N ARG A 54 -1.12 12.19 -15.19
CA ARG A 54 -0.94 13.40 -14.37
C ARG A 54 -1.50 13.22 -12.95
N ALA A 55 -1.25 12.07 -12.33
CA ALA A 55 -1.76 11.72 -11.00
C ALA A 55 -1.61 12.85 -9.95
N VAL A 56 -0.47 13.53 -9.94
CA VAL A 56 -0.18 14.66 -9.02
C VAL A 56 -1.21 15.79 -9.13
N GLY A 57 -1.67 16.12 -10.34
CA GLY A 57 -2.66 17.19 -10.54
C GLY A 57 -4.07 16.77 -10.11
N VAL A 58 -4.38 15.47 -10.24
CA VAL A 58 -5.72 14.92 -9.93
C VAL A 58 -5.89 14.64 -8.44
N GLU A 59 -4.83 14.21 -7.76
CA GLU A 59 -4.84 13.85 -6.34
C GLU A 59 -5.42 14.97 -5.45
N ARG A 60 -4.96 16.20 -5.65
CA ARG A 60 -5.46 17.37 -4.91
C ARG A 60 -6.96 17.59 -5.11
N HIS A 61 -7.45 17.41 -6.34
CA HIS A 61 -8.87 17.57 -6.64
C HIS A 61 -9.72 16.45 -6.04
N LEU A 62 -9.21 15.21 -6.03
CA LEU A 62 -9.85 14.08 -5.37
C LEU A 62 -9.96 14.30 -3.87
N LEU A 63 -8.87 14.65 -3.18
CA LEU A 63 -8.88 14.93 -1.74
C LEU A 63 -9.80 16.09 -1.38
N ARG A 64 -9.82 17.16 -2.18
CA ARG A 64 -10.75 18.29 -1.99
C ARG A 64 -12.20 17.83 -2.11
N ASN A 65 -12.52 17.07 -3.15
CA ASN A 65 -13.88 16.59 -3.38
C ASN A 65 -14.28 15.58 -2.29
N PHE A 66 -13.38 14.68 -1.89
CA PHE A 66 -13.60 13.76 -0.78
C PHE A 66 -13.95 14.51 0.50
N ARG A 67 -13.16 15.51 0.91
CA ARG A 67 -13.51 16.35 2.08
C ARG A 67 -14.83 17.11 1.93
N LYS A 68 -15.20 17.53 0.71
CA LYS A 68 -16.47 18.24 0.45
C LYS A 68 -17.69 17.32 0.61
N TYR A 69 -17.57 16.06 0.22
CA TYR A 69 -18.69 15.13 0.12
C TYR A 69 -18.69 14.01 1.17
N ALA A 70 -17.56 13.76 1.83
CA ALA A 70 -17.49 12.86 2.97
C ALA A 70 -18.31 13.44 4.12
N HIS A 71 -19.16 12.59 4.72
CA HIS A 71 -20.11 12.99 5.74
C HIS A 71 -19.39 13.65 6.92
N ARG A 72 -19.81 14.87 7.30
CA ARG A 72 -19.16 15.67 8.37
C ARG A 72 -19.26 15.04 9.77
N ASP A 73 -20.11 14.04 9.95
CA ASP A 73 -20.36 13.43 11.27
C ASP A 73 -19.26 12.43 11.70
N VAL A 74 -18.31 12.12 10.82
CA VAL A 74 -17.26 11.12 11.11
C VAL A 74 -16.01 11.75 11.76
N VAL A 75 -15.86 13.09 11.72
CA VAL A 75 -14.57 13.73 12.03
C VAL A 75 -14.73 14.90 13.01
N GLU A 76 -14.53 14.65 14.31
CA GLU A 76 -14.46 15.70 15.35
C GLU A 76 -13.32 16.71 15.15
N ARG A 77 -12.30 16.39 14.34
CA ARG A 77 -11.10 17.23 14.12
C ARG A 77 -10.68 17.30 12.66
N ASP A 78 -10.63 18.50 12.10
CA ASP A 78 -10.30 18.77 10.70
C ASP A 78 -8.79 18.63 10.38
N SER A 79 -8.26 17.42 10.58
CA SER A 79 -6.89 17.04 10.25
C SER A 79 -6.86 16.26 8.94
N ILE A 80 -5.86 16.54 8.09
CA ILE A 80 -5.66 15.79 6.85
C ILE A 80 -5.47 14.29 7.10
N TRP A 81 -4.87 13.92 8.24
CA TRP A 81 -4.66 12.55 8.64
C TRP A 81 -5.95 11.81 8.99
N ASN A 82 -6.94 12.52 9.53
CA ASN A 82 -8.26 11.93 9.81
C ASN A 82 -9.00 11.65 8.51
N TRP A 83 -8.91 12.54 7.54
CA TRP A 83 -9.50 12.33 6.22
C TRP A 83 -8.81 11.20 5.45
N LEU A 84 -7.48 11.07 5.56
CA LEU A 84 -6.74 9.96 4.95
C LEU A 84 -7.07 8.59 5.54
N ALA A 85 -7.47 8.52 6.82
CA ALA A 85 -7.82 7.25 7.46
C ALA A 85 -9.20 6.70 7.02
N VAL A 86 -10.06 7.56 6.46
CA VAL A 86 -11.44 7.21 6.05
C VAL A 86 -11.59 7.12 4.52
N ALA A 87 -10.59 7.60 3.76
CA ALA A 87 -10.56 7.55 2.30
C ALA A 87 -10.14 6.17 1.78
#